data_AF-A0AAD4BGT4-F1
#
_entry.id   AF-A0AAD4BGT4-F1
#
_cell.length_a   1.000
_cell.length_b   1.000
_cell.length_c   1.000
_cell.angle_alpha   90.00
_cell.angle_beta   90.00
_cell.angle_gamma   90.00
#
_symmetry.space_group_name_H-M   'P 1'
#
loop_
_entity.id
_entity.type
_entity.pdbx_description
1 polymer ?
#
loop_
_entity_poly.entity_id
_entity_poly.type
_entity_poly.pdbx_seq_one_letter_code
_entity_poly.pdbx_strand_id
1 'polypeptide(L)'
;MGRPKLYKTPEERVLAARAYHAKYYASHKNQINQNVHKKRISRRGLITPQQSDHVSVLGEPKAPEILSRHAGKPRQKSNAQPEMDHAAKTTGTPPTHPTIPTSDLTTGNTVSKVELALQNLTGGSLRLWVESLCTDYVKSNDYSNINNSHNAIGTLEAELQAIRRTTKRDHNGAHIAERLRLVSRILEDLLLHAMEGNDIVDLRGRGVLLYQSVGVVI
;
A
#
# COMPACT_ATOMS: atom_id res chain seq x y z
N MET A 1 -29.75 1.00 -34.13
CA MET A 1 -29.26 -0.09 -33.26
C MET A 1 -29.03 -1.32 -34.11
N GLY A 2 -27.78 -1.69 -34.36
CA GLY A 2 -27.48 -2.91 -35.14
C GLY A 2 -27.93 -4.16 -34.39
N ARG A 3 -28.38 -5.19 -35.10
CA ARG A 3 -28.74 -6.49 -34.48
C ARG A 3 -27.53 -7.07 -33.73
N PRO A 4 -27.71 -7.63 -32.52
CA PRO A 4 -26.64 -8.30 -31.79
C PRO A 4 -26.02 -9.42 -32.63
N LYS A 5 -24.69 -9.44 -32.76
CA LYS A 5 -23.97 -10.57 -33.39
C LYS A 5 -24.00 -11.76 -32.43
N LEU A 6 -24.53 -12.89 -32.91
CA LEU A 6 -24.42 -14.18 -32.26
C LEU A 6 -23.08 -14.81 -32.63
N TYR A 7 -22.18 -14.92 -31.66
CA TYR A 7 -20.91 -15.63 -31.80
C TYR A 7 -21.16 -17.13 -31.67
N LYS A 8 -20.60 -17.94 -32.58
CA LYS A 8 -20.90 -19.37 -32.64
C LYS A 8 -19.93 -20.19 -31.79
N THR A 9 -18.67 -19.75 -31.70
CA THR A 9 -17.64 -20.49 -30.95
C THR A 9 -17.32 -19.84 -29.60
N PRO A 10 -16.75 -20.58 -28.64
CA PRO A 10 -16.21 -20.02 -27.40
C PRO A 10 -15.09 -19.00 -27.65
N GLU A 11 -14.20 -19.27 -28.61
CA GLU A 11 -13.05 -18.41 -28.92
C GLU A 11 -13.49 -17.05 -29.47
N GLU A 12 -14.50 -17.06 -30.36
CA GLU A 12 -15.12 -15.84 -30.88
C GLU A 12 -15.74 -14.99 -29.76
N ARG A 13 -16.39 -15.62 -28.77
CA ARG A 13 -16.97 -14.93 -27.62
C ARG A 13 -15.89 -14.24 -26.78
N VAL A 14 -14.77 -14.91 -26.53
CA VAL A 14 -13.65 -14.34 -25.78
C VAL A 14 -13.03 -13.17 -26.52
N LEU A 15 -12.79 -13.29 -27.83
CA LEU A 15 -12.26 -12.20 -28.65
C LEU A 15 -13.21 -11.00 -28.69
N ALA A 16 -14.50 -11.25 -28.87
CA ALA A 16 -15.51 -10.21 -28.85
C ALA A 16 -15.60 -9.49 -27.49
N ALA A 17 -15.54 -10.23 -26.39
CA ALA A 17 -15.53 -9.67 -25.04
C ALA A 17 -14.29 -8.81 -24.80
N ARG A 18 -13.10 -9.28 -25.21
CA ARG A 18 -11.85 -8.48 -25.15
C ARG A 18 -11.96 -7.21 -25.97
N ALA A 19 -12.44 -7.29 -27.21
CA ALA A 19 -12.60 -6.14 -28.09
C ALA A 19 -13.62 -5.12 -27.53
N TYR A 20 -14.73 -5.61 -26.96
CA TYR A 20 -15.72 -4.77 -26.28
C TYR A 20 -15.11 -4.06 -25.07
N HIS A 21 -14.41 -4.79 -24.19
CA HIS A 21 -13.73 -4.22 -23.03
C HIS A 21 -12.73 -3.15 -23.44
N ALA A 22 -11.89 -3.42 -24.45
CA ALA A 22 -10.92 -2.45 -24.94
C ALA A 22 -11.59 -1.16 -25.43
N LYS A 23 -12.67 -1.26 -26.23
CA LYS A 23 -13.43 -0.10 -26.69
C LYS A 23 -14.11 0.65 -25.54
N TYR A 24 -14.71 -0.07 -24.60
CA TYR A 24 -15.37 0.49 -23.43
C TYR A 24 -14.37 1.26 -22.55
N TYR A 25 -13.22 0.66 -22.24
CA TYR A 25 -12.17 1.32 -21.47
C TYR A 25 -11.62 2.54 -22.20
N ALA A 26 -11.40 2.47 -23.52
CA ALA A 26 -10.95 3.62 -24.29
C ALA A 26 -11.94 4.79 -24.22
N SER A 27 -13.25 4.53 -24.37
CA SER A 27 -14.27 5.59 -24.32
C SER A 27 -14.52 6.13 -22.91
N HIS A 28 -14.34 5.32 -21.86
CA HIS A 28 -14.62 5.71 -20.48
C HIS A 28 -13.37 6.00 -19.65
N LYS A 29 -12.18 6.00 -20.26
CA LYS A 29 -10.88 6.13 -19.57
C LYS A 29 -10.85 7.29 -18.59
N ASN A 30 -11.29 8.47 -19.04
CA ASN A 30 -11.27 9.69 -18.22
C ASN A 30 -12.22 9.58 -17.02
N GLN A 31 -13.42 9.05 -17.22
CA GLN A 31 -14.41 8.88 -16.15
C GLN A 31 -13.95 7.85 -15.11
N ILE A 32 -13.37 6.73 -15.56
CA ILE A 32 -12.81 5.70 -14.69
C ILE A 32 -11.69 6.30 -13.84
N ASN A 33 -10.75 7.02 -14.46
CA ASN A 33 -9.64 7.67 -13.74
C ASN A 33 -10.12 8.71 -12.73
N GLN A 34 -11.13 9.52 -13.08
CA GLN A 34 -11.74 10.47 -12.14
C GLN A 34 -12.39 9.76 -10.95
N ASN A 35 -13.12 8.67 -11.19
CA ASN A 35 -13.76 7.91 -10.12
C ASN A 35 -12.74 7.23 -9.19
N VAL A 36 -11.65 6.68 -9.75
CA VAL A 36 -10.53 6.12 -8.97
C VAL A 36 -9.88 7.22 -8.13
N HIS A 37 -9.64 8.41 -8.71
CA HIS A 37 -9.05 9.54 -7.98
C HIS A 37 -9.96 10.02 -6.84
N LYS A 38 -11.27 10.17 -7.08
CA LYS A 38 -12.24 10.51 -6.03
C LYS A 38 -12.26 9.48 -4.91
N LYS A 39 -12.24 8.17 -5.23
CA LYS A 39 -12.15 7.10 -4.23
C LYS A 39 -10.85 7.17 -3.42
N ARG A 40 -9.71 7.47 -4.07
CA ARG A 40 -8.43 7.64 -3.37
C ARG A 40 -8.45 8.83 -2.41
N ILE A 41 -8.99 9.98 -2.84
CA ILE A 41 -9.15 11.15 -1.96
C ILE A 41 -10.07 10.82 -0.79
N SER A 42 -11.22 10.20 -1.03
CA SER A 42 -12.15 9.79 0.04
C SER A 42 -11.52 8.85 1.05
N ARG A 43 -10.67 7.90 0.61
CA ARG A 43 -9.92 7.02 1.51
C ARG A 43 -8.83 7.75 2.29
N ARG A 44 -8.17 8.75 1.70
CA ARG A 44 -7.16 9.58 2.37
C ARG A 44 -7.76 10.63 3.30
N GLY A 45 -9.03 11.00 3.10
CA GLY A 45 -9.76 12.01 3.85
C GLY A 45 -10.50 11.51 5.09
N LEU A 46 -10.31 10.26 5.54
CA LEU A 46 -10.77 9.77 6.84
C LEU A 46 -9.77 10.07 7.98
N ILE A 47 -9.16 11.24 7.90
CA ILE A 47 -8.83 12.07 9.07
C ILE A 47 -9.44 13.44 8.74
N THR A 48 -10.77 13.53 8.74
CA THR A 48 -11.37 14.83 9.03
C THR A 48 -10.89 15.20 10.43
N PRO A 49 -10.10 16.27 10.63
CA PRO A 49 -10.00 16.85 11.96
C PRO A 49 -11.43 17.08 12.40
N GLN A 50 -11.81 16.39 13.47
CA GLN A 50 -13.08 16.56 14.16
C GLN A 50 -13.30 18.06 14.28
N GLN A 51 -14.21 18.62 13.46
CA GLN A 51 -14.59 20.02 13.59
C GLN A 51 -15.21 20.12 14.97
N SER A 52 -14.45 20.71 15.88
CA SER A 52 -14.87 21.06 17.22
C SER A 52 -16.22 21.78 17.14
N ASP A 53 -17.14 21.29 17.96
CA ASP A 53 -18.51 21.77 18.11
C ASP A 53 -18.55 23.30 18.27
N HIS A 54 -18.83 24.01 17.17
CA HIS A 54 -19.33 25.37 17.28
C HIS A 54 -20.83 25.31 17.48
N VAL A 55 -21.22 25.44 18.75
CA VAL A 55 -22.57 25.78 19.21
C VAL A 55 -23.03 27.05 18.46
N SER A 56 -23.87 26.88 17.44
CA SER A 56 -24.65 27.97 16.86
C SER A 56 -26.10 27.80 17.30
N VAL A 57 -26.44 28.63 18.28
CA VAL A 57 -27.79 28.91 18.77
C VAL A 57 -28.53 29.77 17.73
N LEU A 58 -29.83 29.51 17.61
CA LEU A 58 -30.87 30.33 16.98
C LEU A 58 -31.09 30.20 15.45
N GLY A 59 -32.12 29.40 15.10
CA GLY A 59 -33.25 29.89 14.30
C GLY A 59 -33.39 29.40 12.86
N GLU A 60 -34.59 28.86 12.58
CA GLU A 60 -35.23 28.66 11.26
C GLU A 60 -34.98 27.34 10.49
N PRO A 61 -35.80 27.03 9.45
CA PRO A 61 -37.12 26.46 9.58
C PRO A 61 -37.20 25.04 8.97
N LYS A 62 -38.15 24.24 9.47
CA LYS A 62 -38.42 22.85 9.06
C LYS A 62 -38.61 22.70 7.54
N ALA A 63 -37.70 21.98 6.90
CA ALA A 63 -37.89 21.41 5.57
C ALA A 63 -38.63 20.05 5.65
N PRO A 64 -39.43 19.68 4.63
CA PRO A 64 -40.24 18.48 4.65
C PRO A 64 -39.43 17.19 4.55
N GLU A 65 -39.83 16.24 5.38
CA GLU A 65 -39.28 14.91 5.62
C GLU A 65 -39.42 14.03 4.37
N ILE A 66 -38.35 13.92 3.58
CA ILE A 66 -38.27 12.99 2.46
C ILE A 66 -37.85 11.62 3.01
N LEU A 67 -38.81 10.70 2.98
CA LEU A 67 -38.72 9.26 3.28
C LEU A 67 -37.41 8.64 2.77
N SER A 68 -36.45 8.49 3.67
CA SER A 68 -35.22 7.72 3.43
C SER A 68 -35.56 6.24 3.45
N ARG A 69 -35.60 5.64 2.25
CA ARG A 69 -35.77 4.19 2.07
C ARG A 69 -34.62 3.46 2.76
N HIS A 70 -34.95 2.67 3.77
CA HIS A 70 -34.05 1.75 4.46
C HIS A 70 -33.43 0.75 3.48
N ALA A 71 -32.16 0.98 3.10
CA ALA A 71 -31.33 -0.06 2.52
C ALA A 71 -30.89 -1.01 3.65
N GLY A 72 -31.19 -2.29 3.50
CA GLY A 72 -31.00 -3.33 4.50
C GLY A 72 -29.58 -3.42 5.06
N LYS A 73 -29.49 -3.59 6.38
CA LYS A 73 -28.25 -3.87 7.10
C LYS A 73 -27.63 -5.18 6.58
N PRO A 74 -26.33 -5.22 6.26
CA PRO A 74 -25.64 -6.49 6.00
C PRO A 74 -25.60 -7.33 7.28
N ARG A 75 -26.00 -8.60 7.13
CA ARG A 75 -26.06 -9.63 8.16
C ARG A 75 -24.65 -9.88 8.71
N GLN A 76 -24.39 -9.49 9.96
CA GLN A 76 -23.17 -9.85 10.68
C GLN A 76 -23.15 -11.37 10.88
N LYS A 77 -22.14 -12.05 10.35
CA LYS A 77 -21.83 -13.43 10.70
C LYS A 77 -20.99 -13.40 11.98
N SER A 78 -21.61 -13.79 13.09
CA SER A 78 -20.92 -14.07 14.35
C SER A 78 -20.00 -15.28 14.13
N ASN A 79 -18.70 -15.04 14.20
CA ASN A 79 -17.70 -16.11 14.22
C ASN A 79 -17.58 -16.59 15.67
N ALA A 80 -17.97 -17.83 15.93
CA ALA A 80 -17.82 -18.47 17.22
C ALA A 80 -16.33 -18.67 17.52
N GLN A 81 -15.88 -18.21 18.68
CA GLN A 81 -14.58 -18.59 19.24
C GLN A 81 -14.71 -19.97 19.90
N PRO A 82 -13.73 -20.87 19.72
CA PRO A 82 -13.54 -21.99 20.62
C PRO A 82 -12.83 -21.52 21.89
N GLU A 83 -13.48 -21.79 23.00
CA GLU A 83 -12.97 -21.77 24.36
C GLU A 83 -11.91 -22.87 24.51
N MET A 84 -10.70 -22.50 24.92
CA MET A 84 -9.65 -23.43 25.34
C MET A 84 -9.02 -22.86 26.61
N ASP A 85 -9.53 -23.36 27.74
CA ASP A 85 -8.87 -23.33 29.04
C ASP A 85 -7.52 -24.03 28.95
N HIS A 86 -6.43 -23.38 29.37
CA HIS A 86 -5.36 -24.05 30.09
C HIS A 86 -4.57 -23.05 30.94
N ALA A 87 -4.69 -23.24 32.25
CA ALA A 87 -3.91 -22.59 33.29
C ALA A 87 -2.46 -23.09 33.27
N ALA A 88 -1.50 -22.17 33.26
CA ALA A 88 -0.15 -22.41 33.73
C ALA A 88 0.34 -21.18 34.50
N LYS A 89 0.43 -21.37 35.82
CA LYS A 89 0.96 -20.45 36.82
C LYS A 89 2.49 -20.44 36.73
N THR A 90 3.08 -19.34 36.27
CA THR A 90 4.52 -19.08 36.38
C THR A 90 4.76 -17.76 37.10
N THR A 91 5.19 -17.91 38.35
CA THR A 91 5.88 -16.90 39.17
C THR A 91 7.24 -16.56 38.56
N GLY A 92 7.53 -15.28 38.35
CA GLY A 92 8.86 -14.83 37.90
C GLY A 92 9.05 -13.32 37.85
N THR A 93 9.60 -12.78 38.95
CA THR A 93 10.62 -11.72 39.03
C THR A 93 10.35 -10.32 38.42
N PRO A 94 10.49 -9.22 39.20
CA PRO A 94 10.32 -7.86 38.71
C PRO A 94 11.41 -7.46 37.68
N PRO A 95 11.06 -6.73 36.61
CA PRO A 95 12.02 -6.31 35.60
C PRO A 95 12.89 -5.18 36.14
N THR A 96 14.17 -5.48 36.33
CA THR A 96 15.23 -4.48 36.44
C THR A 96 15.26 -3.69 35.14
N HIS A 97 14.87 -2.42 35.18
CA HIS A 97 14.97 -1.52 34.03
C HIS A 97 16.44 -1.42 33.61
N PRO A 98 16.79 -1.76 32.35
CA PRO A 98 18.12 -1.50 31.84
C PRO A 98 18.30 0.01 31.74
N THR A 99 19.16 0.57 32.58
CA THR A 99 19.72 1.91 32.41
C THR A 99 20.43 1.94 31.06
N ILE A 100 19.77 2.53 30.07
CA ILE A 100 20.32 2.75 28.74
C ILE A 100 21.49 3.72 28.92
N PRO A 101 22.74 3.32 28.58
CA PRO A 101 23.85 4.25 28.59
C PRO A 101 23.57 5.32 27.52
N THR A 102 23.35 6.55 27.98
CA THR A 102 23.30 7.76 27.17
C THR A 102 24.69 7.98 26.57
N SER A 103 25.02 7.18 25.56
CA SER A 103 26.19 7.40 24.72
C SER A 103 25.85 8.58 23.82
N ASP A 104 26.69 9.61 23.86
CA ASP A 104 26.60 10.79 23.01
C ASP A 104 26.44 10.35 21.55
N LEU A 105 25.20 10.45 21.06
CA LEU A 105 24.80 10.13 19.70
C LEU A 105 25.48 11.15 18.78
N THR A 106 26.69 10.81 18.33
CA THR A 106 27.34 11.47 17.21
C THR A 106 26.46 11.20 15.98
N THR A 107 25.65 12.20 15.64
CA THR A 107 24.59 12.19 14.62
C THR A 107 25.06 11.63 13.28
N GLY A 108 26.35 11.77 12.95
CA GLY A 108 26.97 11.24 11.74
C GLY A 108 26.88 9.71 11.56
N ASN A 109 26.68 8.92 12.62
CA ASN A 109 26.53 7.47 12.51
C ASN A 109 25.10 7.04 12.14
N THR A 110 24.09 7.90 12.30
CA THR A 110 22.69 7.46 12.19
C THR A 110 22.20 7.33 10.74
N VAL A 111 22.59 8.26 9.85
CA VAL A 111 22.21 8.22 8.43
C VAL A 111 22.88 7.04 7.71
N SER A 112 24.15 6.78 8.00
CA SER A 112 24.88 5.63 7.47
C SER A 112 24.27 4.29 7.89
N LYS A 113 23.66 4.21 9.08
CA LYS A 113 22.92 3.01 9.51
C LYS A 113 21.68 2.76 8.66
N VAL A 114 20.91 3.81 8.35
CA VAL A 114 19.73 3.69 7.46
C VAL A 114 20.16 3.28 6.05
N GLU A 115 21.24 3.87 5.53
CA GLU A 115 21.79 3.51 4.23
C GLU A 115 22.28 2.05 4.18
N LEU A 116 23.03 1.62 5.19
CA LEU A 116 23.50 0.24 5.30
C LEU A 116 22.32 -0.74 5.42
N ALA A 117 21.28 -0.39 6.20
CA ALA A 117 20.09 -1.21 6.34
C ALA A 117 19.32 -1.33 5.01
N LEU A 118 19.19 -0.24 4.26
CA LEU A 118 18.61 -0.25 2.92
C LEU A 118 19.45 -1.10 1.95
N GLN A 119 20.78 -0.99 2.02
CA GLN A 119 21.68 -1.80 1.20
C GLN A 119 21.60 -3.28 1.54
N ASN A 120 21.52 -3.64 2.82
CA ASN A 120 21.33 -5.01 3.29
C ASN A 120 19.98 -5.58 2.84
N LEU A 121 18.91 -4.78 2.92
CA LEU A 121 17.58 -5.19 2.48
C LEU A 121 17.54 -5.44 0.96
N THR A 122 18.20 -4.59 0.18
CA THR A 122 18.21 -4.67 -1.30
C THR A 122 19.35 -5.53 -1.87
N GLY A 123 20.22 -6.07 -1.02
CA GLY A 123 21.44 -6.77 -1.46
C GLY A 123 22.36 -5.92 -2.36
N GLY A 124 22.28 -4.59 -2.24
CA GLY A 124 23.01 -3.64 -3.09
C GLY A 124 22.47 -3.46 -4.51
N SER A 125 21.46 -4.22 -4.94
CA SER A 125 20.83 -4.07 -6.27
C SER A 125 19.32 -4.15 -6.16
N LEU A 126 18.70 -2.97 -6.24
CA LEU A 126 17.24 -2.83 -6.21
C LEU A 126 16.55 -3.70 -7.28
N ARG A 127 17.15 -3.79 -8.48
CA ARG A 127 16.63 -4.61 -9.57
C ARG A 127 16.63 -6.09 -9.23
N LEU A 128 17.77 -6.64 -8.78
CA LEU A 128 17.88 -8.07 -8.46
C LEU A 128 16.96 -8.44 -7.29
N TRP A 129 16.85 -7.54 -6.31
CA TRP A 129 15.96 -7.73 -5.19
C TRP A 129 14.49 -7.77 -5.61
N VAL A 130 14.03 -6.83 -6.44
CA VAL A 130 12.67 -6.83 -7.00
C VAL A 130 12.41 -8.07 -7.85
N GLU A 131 13.37 -8.48 -8.68
CA GLU A 131 13.28 -9.72 -9.47
C GLU A 131 13.15 -10.95 -8.57
N SER A 132 13.85 -10.99 -7.43
CA SER A 132 13.70 -12.04 -6.42
C SER A 132 12.30 -12.06 -5.84
N LEU A 133 11.77 -10.91 -5.41
CA LEU A 133 10.41 -10.82 -4.86
C LEU A 133 9.35 -11.29 -5.85
N CYS A 134 9.46 -10.91 -7.12
CA CYS A 134 8.55 -11.36 -8.17
C CYS A 134 8.67 -12.88 -8.38
N THR A 135 9.89 -13.40 -8.39
CA THR A 135 10.15 -14.83 -8.58
C THR A 135 9.59 -15.65 -7.44
N ASP A 136 9.77 -15.19 -6.20
CA ASP A 136 9.21 -15.84 -5.02
C ASP A 136 7.70 -15.85 -5.07
N TYR A 137 7.07 -14.70 -5.37
CA TYR A 137 5.63 -14.61 -5.53
C TYR A 137 5.09 -15.55 -6.61
N VAL A 138 5.72 -15.61 -7.78
CA VAL A 138 5.28 -16.51 -8.87
C VAL A 138 5.38 -17.99 -8.46
N LYS A 139 6.38 -18.34 -7.65
CA LYS A 139 6.59 -19.72 -7.18
C LYS A 139 5.63 -20.12 -6.06
N SER A 140 5.41 -19.24 -5.08
CA SER A 140 4.63 -19.54 -3.87
C SER A 140 3.17 -19.10 -3.95
N ASN A 141 2.85 -18.18 -4.87
CA ASN A 141 1.61 -17.41 -4.89
C ASN A 141 1.32 -16.69 -3.55
N ASP A 142 2.38 -16.38 -2.80
CA ASP A 142 2.33 -15.71 -1.51
C ASP A 142 3.02 -14.35 -1.59
N TYR A 143 2.29 -13.29 -1.21
CA TYR A 143 2.77 -11.91 -1.20
C TYR A 143 3.38 -11.50 0.14
N SER A 144 3.52 -12.42 1.11
CA SER A 144 4.09 -12.15 2.43
C SER A 144 5.49 -11.54 2.35
N ASN A 145 6.35 -12.00 1.43
CA ASN A 145 7.69 -11.43 1.24
C ASN A 145 7.64 -9.97 0.76
N ILE A 146 6.72 -9.65 -0.14
CA ILE A 146 6.51 -8.28 -0.65
C ILE A 146 6.00 -7.39 0.49
N ASN A 147 5.03 -7.88 1.28
CA ASN A 147 4.48 -7.14 2.41
C ASN A 147 5.51 -6.91 3.53
N ASN A 148 6.31 -7.93 3.87
CA ASN A 148 7.39 -7.81 4.85
C ASN A 148 8.44 -6.77 4.40
N SER A 149 8.80 -6.80 3.12
CA SER A 149 9.70 -5.82 2.51
C SER A 149 9.14 -4.40 2.59
N HIS A 150 7.84 -4.23 2.31
CA HIS A 150 7.15 -2.95 2.40
C HIS A 150 7.15 -2.40 3.84
N ASN A 151 6.86 -3.26 4.82
CA ASN A 151 6.92 -2.87 6.23
C ASN A 151 8.33 -2.48 6.67
N ALA A 152 9.36 -3.20 6.21
CA ALA A 152 10.76 -2.87 6.52
C ALA A 152 11.15 -1.48 5.97
N ILE A 153 10.75 -1.16 4.73
CA ILE A 153 10.97 0.18 4.16
C ILE A 153 10.24 1.26 4.95
N GLY A 154 9.00 1.00 5.38
CA GLY A 154 8.25 1.92 6.23
C GLY A 154 8.95 2.23 7.56
N THR A 155 9.58 1.23 8.19
CA THR A 155 10.40 1.42 9.40
C THR A 155 11.62 2.29 9.12
N LEU A 156 12.35 2.03 8.02
CA LEU A 156 13.51 2.85 7.62
C LEU A 156 13.14 4.30 7.29
N GLU A 157 11.99 4.52 6.66
CA GLU A 157 11.46 5.87 6.41
C GLU A 157 11.14 6.62 7.71
N ALA A 158 10.54 5.93 8.69
CA ALA A 158 10.23 6.51 10.00
C ALA A 158 11.52 6.87 10.76
N GLU A 159 12.53 6.00 10.75
CA GLU A 159 13.84 6.26 11.34
C GLU A 159 14.54 7.47 10.67
N LEU A 160 14.55 7.53 9.34
CA LEU A 160 15.13 8.65 8.61
C LEU A 160 14.40 9.97 8.91
N GLN A 161 13.08 9.94 9.05
CA GLN A 161 12.30 11.10 9.47
C GLN A 161 12.66 11.56 10.89
N ALA A 162 12.90 10.62 11.82
CA ALA A 162 13.35 10.96 13.16
C ALA A 162 14.72 11.66 13.14
N ILE A 163 15.68 11.15 12.35
CA ILE A 163 17.01 11.75 12.17
C ILE A 163 16.92 13.16 11.55
N ARG A 164 16.03 13.35 10.58
CA ARG A 164 15.80 14.66 9.95
C ARG A 164 15.23 15.70 10.91
N ARG A 165 14.43 15.28 11.90
CA ARG A 165 13.89 16.21 12.91
C ARG A 165 14.99 16.70 13.87
N THR A 166 16.02 15.88 14.12
CA THR A 166 17.13 16.24 15.02
C THR A 166 18.27 16.95 14.28
N THR A 167 18.39 16.77 12.96
CA THR A 167 19.53 17.26 12.16
C THR A 167 19.09 18.40 11.23
N LYS A 168 19.63 19.61 11.42
CA LYS A 168 19.06 20.81 10.79
C LYS A 168 19.35 20.97 9.29
N ARG A 169 20.39 20.33 8.72
CA ARG A 169 20.70 20.35 7.28
C ARG A 169 21.64 19.19 6.93
N ASP A 170 21.10 18.09 6.40
CA ASP A 170 21.92 17.01 5.84
C ASP A 170 21.49 16.71 4.39
N HIS A 171 22.41 16.92 3.45
CA HIS A 171 22.20 16.63 2.03
C HIS A 171 22.15 15.12 1.77
N ASN A 172 22.88 14.30 2.54
CA ASN A 172 22.89 12.84 2.39
C ASN A 172 21.52 12.26 2.73
N GLY A 173 20.89 12.80 3.78
CA GLY A 173 19.53 12.44 4.15
C GLY A 173 18.50 12.73 3.05
N ALA A 174 18.72 13.71 2.17
CA ALA A 174 17.85 13.99 1.02
C ALA A 174 17.89 12.86 -0.01
N HIS A 175 19.09 12.45 -0.40
CA HIS A 175 19.32 11.37 -1.36
C HIS A 175 18.75 10.03 -0.87
N ILE A 176 19.01 9.66 0.39
CA ILE A 176 18.52 8.39 0.95
C ILE A 176 16.99 8.36 1.02
N ALA A 177 16.34 9.47 1.36
CA ALA A 177 14.87 9.50 1.35
C ALA A 177 14.28 9.36 -0.04
N GLU A 178 14.93 9.91 -1.06
CA GLU A 178 14.46 9.74 -2.42
C GLU A 178 14.59 8.28 -2.88
N ARG A 179 15.68 7.61 -2.51
CA ARG A 179 15.84 6.16 -2.71
C ARG A 179 14.74 5.39 -1.98
N LEU A 180 14.49 5.65 -0.69
CA LEU A 180 13.44 4.97 0.08
C LEU A 180 12.05 5.16 -0.55
N ARG A 181 11.69 6.38 -0.96
CA ARG A 181 10.42 6.66 -1.63
C ARG A 181 10.28 5.91 -2.95
N LEU A 182 11.37 5.83 -3.71
CA LEU A 182 11.40 5.01 -4.92
C LEU A 182 11.09 3.57 -4.56
N VAL A 183 11.85 2.96 -3.64
CA VAL A 183 11.62 1.55 -3.22
C VAL A 183 10.20 1.33 -2.71
N SER A 184 9.68 2.22 -1.89
CA SER A 184 8.30 2.17 -1.37
C SER A 184 7.27 2.14 -2.51
N ARG A 185 7.39 3.03 -3.49
CA ARG A 185 6.51 3.08 -4.67
C ARG A 185 6.57 1.81 -5.51
N ILE A 186 7.76 1.22 -5.67
CA ILE A 186 7.94 -0.08 -6.37
C ILE A 186 7.15 -1.17 -5.65
N LEU A 187 7.28 -1.25 -4.32
CA LEU A 187 6.59 -2.25 -3.52
C LEU A 187 5.07 -2.05 -3.54
N GLU A 188 4.58 -0.81 -3.46
CA GLU A 188 3.16 -0.50 -3.58
C GLU A 188 2.57 -0.97 -4.93
N ASP A 189 3.31 -0.76 -6.03
CA ASP A 189 2.88 -1.16 -7.37
C ASP A 189 2.87 -2.69 -7.52
N LEU A 190 3.88 -3.37 -6.98
CA LEU A 190 3.93 -4.84 -6.91
C LEU A 190 2.76 -5.41 -6.11
N LEU A 191 2.50 -4.86 -4.92
CA LEU A 191 1.38 -5.27 -4.08
C LEU A 191 0.04 -5.05 -4.80
N LEU A 192 -0.13 -3.90 -5.45
CA LEU A 192 -1.34 -3.61 -6.22
C LEU A 192 -1.56 -4.65 -7.34
N HIS A 193 -0.52 -4.96 -8.11
CA HIS A 193 -0.62 -5.96 -9.17
C HIS A 193 -0.89 -7.37 -8.64
N ALA A 194 -0.24 -7.77 -7.55
CA ALA A 194 -0.49 -9.05 -6.88
C ALA A 194 -1.93 -9.16 -6.37
N MET A 195 -2.46 -8.09 -5.76
CA MET A 195 -3.82 -8.06 -5.22
C MET A 195 -4.91 -8.02 -6.30
N GLU A 196 -4.65 -7.38 -7.44
CA GLU A 196 -5.57 -7.35 -8.57
C GLU A 196 -5.60 -8.69 -9.34
N GLY A 197 -4.73 -9.64 -8.98
CA GLY A 197 -4.56 -10.89 -9.72
C GLY A 197 -4.04 -10.66 -11.14
N ASN A 198 -3.38 -9.53 -11.38
CA ASN A 198 -2.69 -9.31 -12.64
C ASN A 198 -1.55 -10.31 -12.73
N ASP A 199 -1.36 -10.87 -13.92
CA ASP A 199 -0.28 -11.83 -14.15
C ASP A 199 1.07 -11.09 -14.09
N ILE A 200 1.70 -11.13 -12.91
CA ILE A 200 3.03 -10.57 -12.68
C ILE A 200 4.05 -11.20 -13.65
N VAL A 201 3.82 -12.44 -14.11
CA VAL A 201 4.65 -13.09 -15.13
C VAL A 201 4.51 -12.37 -16.47
N ASP A 202 3.29 -12.00 -16.87
CA ASP A 202 3.03 -11.25 -18.11
C ASP A 202 3.60 -9.82 -18.03
N LEU A 203 3.45 -9.14 -16.89
CA LEU A 203 4.06 -7.82 -16.65
C LEU A 203 5.60 -7.88 -16.72
N ARG A 204 6.19 -8.94 -16.16
CA ARG A 204 7.63 -9.22 -16.22
C ARG A 204 8.07 -9.50 -17.66
N GLY A 205 7.34 -10.32 -18.40
CA GLY A 205 7.64 -10.69 -19.78
C GLY A 205 7.57 -9.51 -20.75
N ARG A 206 6.70 -8.53 -20.47
CA ARG A 206 6.55 -7.31 -21.29
C ARG A 206 7.49 -6.17 -20.89
N GLY A 207 8.27 -6.33 -19.82
CA GLY A 207 9.08 -5.24 -19.29
C GLY A 207 8.26 -4.04 -18.78
N VAL A 208 6.99 -4.26 -18.45
CA VAL A 208 6.05 -3.19 -18.03
C VAL A 208 6.24 -2.81 -16.56
N LEU A 209 6.88 -3.68 -15.77
CA LEU A 209 7.33 -3.32 -14.43
C LEU A 209 8.26 -2.10 -14.54
N LEU A 210 7.83 -0.98 -13.96
CA LEU A 210 8.35 0.39 -14.15
C LEU A 210 9.87 0.54 -13.91
N TYR A 211 10.50 -0.49 -13.35
CA TYR A 211 11.89 -0.55 -12.91
C TYR A 211 12.90 -0.76 -14.05
N GLN A 212 12.44 -0.99 -15.29
CA GLN A 212 13.32 -1.11 -16.46
C GLN A 212 13.61 0.23 -17.17
N SER A 213 12.87 1.30 -16.86
CA SER A 213 12.76 2.45 -17.78
C SER A 213 13.51 3.73 -17.41
N VAL A 214 14.32 3.77 -16.35
CA VAL A 214 15.04 5.00 -16.02
C VAL A 214 16.50 4.69 -15.76
N GLY A 215 17.38 5.25 -16.57
CA GLY A 215 18.84 5.28 -16.40
C GLY A 215 19.28 6.08 -15.17
N VAL A 216 18.62 5.85 -14.03
CA VAL A 216 19.12 6.23 -12.72
C VAL A 216 20.14 5.16 -12.36
N VAL A 217 21.40 5.45 -12.66
CA VAL A 217 22.53 4.76 -12.05
C VAL A 217 22.43 5.09 -10.55
N ILE A 218 21.94 4.14 -9.76
CA ILE A 218 21.92 4.20 -8.29
C ILE A 218 23.31 3.83 -7.79
#